data_AF-A0A7C3L1U7-F1
#
_entry.id   AF-A0A7C3L1U7-F1
#
_cell.length_a   1.000
_cell.length_b   1.000
_cell.length_c   1.000
_cell.angle_alpha   90.00
_cell.angle_beta   90.00
_cell.angle_gamma   90.00
#
_symmetry.space_group_name_H-M   'P 1'
#
loop_
_entity.id
_entity.type
_entity.pdbx_description
1 polymer ?
#
loop_
_entity_poly.entity_id
_entity_poly.type
_entity_poly.pdbx_seq_one_letter_code
_entity_poly.pdbx_strand_id
1 'polypeptide(L)' 'MRLKDKVAVVTGGGRGIGKAIALAMAGEGADVVVLSRTASE' A
#
# COMPACT_ATOMS: atom_id res chain seq x y z
N MET A 1 13.95 -6.81 -0.12
CA MET A 1 13.77 -5.61 0.71
C MET A 1 14.41 -4.41 0.03
N ARG A 2 13.79 -3.94 -1.06
CA ARG A 2 14.24 -2.78 -1.84
C ARG A 2 13.69 -1.45 -1.31
N LEU A 3 12.65 -1.48 -0.48
CA LEU A 3 11.92 -0.29 -0.03
C LEU A 3 12.03 -0.07 1.48
N LYS A 4 13.01 -0.70 2.14
CA LYS A 4 13.26 -0.51 3.56
C LYS A 4 13.49 0.98 3.87
N ASP A 5 12.93 1.43 5.01
CA ASP A 5 13.00 2.81 5.50
C ASP A 5 12.39 3.84 4.54
N LYS A 6 11.46 3.40 3.67
CA LYS A 6 10.65 4.27 2.80
C LYS A 6 9.19 4.25 3.22
N VAL A 7 8.53 5.39 3.04
CA VAL A 7 7.08 5.51 3.17
C VAL A 7 6.45 5.52 1.78
N ALA A 8 5.47 4.65 1.54
CA ALA A 8 4.72 4.57 0.30
C ALA A 8 3.26 5.00 0.52
N VAL A 9 2.76 5.90 -0.31
CA VAL A 9 1.36 6.35 -0.28
C VAL A 9 0.62 5.75 -1.46
N VAL A 10 -0.37 4.90 -1.18
CA VAL A 10 -1.15 4.19 -2.22
C VAL A 10 -2.60 4.67 -2.20
N THR A 11 -3.01 5.36 -3.26
CA THR A 11 -4.42 5.73 -3.49
C THR A 11 -5.17 4.58 -4.15
N GLY A 12 -6.47 4.45 -3.84
CA GLY A 12 -7.26 3.30 -4.29
C GLY A 12 -6.82 1.96 -3.68
N GLY A 13 -6.10 1.97 -2.56
CA GLY A 13 -5.47 0.78 -1.99
C GLY A 13 -6.39 -0.18 -1.24
N GLY A 14 -7.69 0.13 -1.10
CA GLY A 14 -8.67 -0.72 -0.41
C GLY A 14 -9.02 -2.01 -1.16
N ARG A 15 -8.99 -2.01 -2.50
CA ARG A 15 -9.33 -3.19 -3.31
C ARG A 15 -8.47 -3.36 -4.56
N GLY A 16 -8.61 -4.53 -5.21
CA GLY A 16 -8.05 -4.81 -6.53
C GLY A 16 -6.54 -4.58 -6.62
N ILE A 17 -6.11 -3.91 -7.70
CA ILE A 17 -4.69 -3.68 -7.99
C ILE A 17 -4.04 -2.79 -6.94
N GLY A 18 -4.73 -1.75 -6.44
CA GLY A 18 -4.19 -0.87 -5.41
C GLY A 18 -3.82 -1.64 -4.14
N LYS A 19 -4.68 -2.56 -3.70
CA LYS A 19 -4.41 -3.45 -2.56
C LYS A 19 -3.21 -4.36 -2.82
N ALA A 20 -3.12 -4.95 -4.02
CA ALA A 20 -1.99 -5.81 -4.38
C ALA A 20 -0.66 -5.05 -4.37
N ILE A 21 -0.65 -3.81 -4.86
CA ILE A 21 0.52 -2.93 -4.84
C ILE A 21 0.92 -2.58 -3.40
N ALA A 22 -0.04 -2.18 -2.55
CA ALA A 22 0.22 -1.84 -1.15
C ALA A 22 0.87 -3.02 -0.40
N LEU A 23 0.35 -4.23 -0.59
CA LEU A 23 0.90 -5.45 0.02
C LEU A 23 2.30 -5.77 -0.53
N ALA A 24 2.52 -5.64 -1.83
CA ALA A 24 3.84 -5.86 -2.43
C ALA A 24 4.88 -4.85 -1.92
N MET A 25 4.51 -3.58 -1.76
CA MET A 25 5.39 -2.54 -1.22
C MET A 25 5.72 -2.80 0.25
N ALA A 26 4.74 -3.19 1.06
CA ALA A 26 4.96 -3.61 2.45
C ALA A 26 5.90 -4.83 2.52
N GLY A 27 5.72 -5.82 1.64
CA GLY A 27 6.60 -6.99 1.53
C GLY A 27 8.05 -6.65 1.16
N GLU A 28 8.27 -5.54 0.47
CA GLU A 28 9.61 -5.02 0.17
C GLU A 28 10.20 -4.12 1.28
N GLY A 29 9.47 -3.93 2.38
CA GLY A 29 9.93 -3.26 3.60
C GLY A 29 9.49 -1.81 3.75
N ALA A 30 8.55 -1.33 2.94
CA ALA A 30 8.01 0.03 3.08
C ALA A 30 6.98 0.12 4.22
N ASP A 31 6.93 1.27 4.88
CA ASP A 31 5.76 1.68 5.66
C ASP A 31 4.69 2.21 4.69
N VAL A 32 3.50 1.62 4.70
CA VAL A 32 2.49 1.89 3.66
C VAL A 32 1.29 2.63 4.24
N VAL A 33 0.98 3.78 3.64
CA VAL A 33 -0.27 4.54 3.89
C VAL A 33 -1.25 4.21 2.77
N VAL A 34 -2.42 3.71 3.13
CA VAL A 34 -3.48 3.36 2.18
C VAL A 34 -4.58 4.42 2.23
N LEU A 35 -4.98 4.92 1.06
CA LEU A 35 -6.14 5.79 0.90
C LEU A 35 -7.19 5.12 0.02
N SER A 36 -8.42 5.06 0.49
CA SER A 36 -9.59 4.59 -0.26
C SER A 36 -10.79 5.51 0.03
N ARG A 37 -11.75 5.55 -0.89
CA ARG A 37 -12.99 6.32 -0.70
C ARG A 37 -13.97 5.60 0.24
N THR A 38 -13.96 4.27 0.23
CA THR A 38 -14.88 3.44 1.03
C THR A 38 -14.11 2.88 2.22
N ALA A 39 -14.56 3.20 3.43
CA ALA A 39 -13.87 2.80 4.66
C ALA A 39 -13.91 1.29 4.94
N SER A 40 -14.85 0.55 4.34
CA SER A 40 -15.02 -0.89 4.57
C SER A 40 -14.15 -1.78 3.66
N GLU A 41 -13.32 -1.17 2.81
CA GLU A 41 -12.39 -1.87 1.91
C GLU A 41 -10.96 -1.85 2.46
#